data_AF-A0A261B9C6-F1
#
_entry.id   AF-A0A261B9C6-F1
#
_cell.length_a   1.000
_cell.length_b   1.000
_cell.length_c   1.000
_cell.angle_alpha   90.00
_cell.angle_beta   90.00
_cell.angle_gamma   90.00
#
_symmetry.space_group_name_H-M   'P 1'
#
loop_
_entity.id
_entity.type
_entity.pdbx_description
1 polymer ?
#
loop_
_entity_poly.entity_id
_entity_poly.type
_entity_poly.pdbx_seq_one_letter_code
_entity_poly.pdbx_strand_id
1 'polypeptide(L)'
;MVKKVIEPGNSQQSVTENTSADTSDGKKSTNEEKKPVKTESKEISSLSMPKVLTAVLSIGFFLSIAGSYVDKPWNPAFIVELSINDKFIAIQDFDTREYDSPDVYNGGKMTLRKNHITITIFHIIYPNATIGLFVNTQGRSPNNTENNLKLKISGRGVKWIEIPLLPDSSIYQTFPNTTELPYKSHPEMEKAIGEVTENWKNKFDKWFTSTGQQQIPKAYLELINSAYSLIANSLNNVPHVALVGKYETWIEELNYYFIARSSANYSTLDEQFFPLLTLSRLESEDTMRVLNSWMSLVNNLGYMGNRLHQGKIHLTPIQGPLLFQVIKDLLTNPLFEDKFQGIVEKLEYIAEYTWKNSIGKGGLTDLKWLGDCRGIFQYMPPSQNNNSSFELLCLLGDMSSVMQKVYKKTGAPESSKWVQRSIDVENAMKKYWNEETKQYGDLVNGKWHYSISSHVPLILASVKQDAEILPQLFKNLQQDTNFTTLGIQLSEEEGAAVSTNYFLLKSLKHYSELSGPSQETAHQMYSVLKNNMAAAIARANRIEKSFYGNYDRTMRPIGLKDNLDGTLVFAIMSS
;
A
#
# COMPACT_ATOMS: atom_id res chain seq x y z
N MET A 1 -29.74 -12.48 -42.69
CA MET A 1 -29.70 -13.74 -43.48
C MET A 1 -28.24 -14.11 -43.75
N VAL A 2 -27.95 -15.37 -44.07
CA VAL A 2 -26.65 -15.97 -44.46
C VAL A 2 -25.87 -15.04 -45.42
N LYS A 3 -24.65 -14.53 -45.13
CA LYS A 3 -23.32 -15.14 -44.83
C LYS A 3 -22.50 -15.44 -46.11
N LYS A 4 -21.30 -14.85 -46.22
CA LYS A 4 -20.15 -15.48 -46.91
C LYS A 4 -18.79 -14.97 -46.40
N VAL A 5 -17.88 -15.91 -46.19
CA VAL A 5 -16.45 -15.73 -45.89
C VAL A 5 -15.70 -16.56 -46.94
N ILE A 6 -14.61 -16.03 -47.52
CA ILE A 6 -13.61 -16.82 -48.26
C ILE A 6 -12.23 -16.19 -48.06
N GLU A 7 -11.33 -16.93 -47.40
CA GLU A 7 -9.89 -16.96 -47.71
C GLU A 7 -9.63 -18.25 -48.52
N PRO A 8 -8.62 -18.32 -49.41
CA PRO A 8 -7.20 -18.55 -49.04
C PRO A 8 -6.21 -17.67 -49.85
N GLY A 9 -4.87 -17.71 -49.68
CA GLY A 9 -4.01 -18.39 -48.70
C GLY A 9 -2.77 -19.07 -49.33
N ASN A 10 -1.55 -18.62 -48.96
CA ASN A 10 -0.21 -19.23 -49.23
C ASN A 10 0.25 -19.40 -50.72
N SER A 11 1.54 -19.41 -51.08
CA SER A 11 2.84 -19.13 -50.39
C SER A 11 4.00 -19.03 -51.42
N GLN A 12 5.22 -18.65 -50.97
CA GLN A 12 6.49 -18.56 -51.75
C GLN A 12 6.55 -17.35 -52.73
N GLN A 13 7.70 -16.80 -53.17
CA GLN A 13 9.11 -17.24 -53.07
C GLN A 13 10.07 -16.05 -52.76
N SER A 14 11.36 -16.07 -53.17
CA SER A 14 12.48 -15.42 -52.44
C SER A 14 13.52 -14.61 -53.24
N VAL A 15 14.05 -13.54 -52.61
CA VAL A 15 15.47 -13.10 -52.57
C VAL A 15 16.12 -12.37 -53.79
N THR A 16 16.48 -11.08 -53.56
CA THR A 16 17.57 -10.23 -54.15
C THR A 16 17.63 -10.00 -55.70
N GLU A 17 18.36 -9.02 -56.27
CA GLU A 17 19.37 -8.06 -55.76
C GLU A 17 19.37 -6.69 -56.51
N ASN A 18 20.29 -5.81 -56.09
CA ASN A 18 20.69 -4.44 -56.56
C ASN A 18 20.73 -4.22 -58.11
N THR A 19 20.79 -2.99 -58.65
CA THR A 19 21.83 -1.96 -58.42
C THR A 19 21.52 -0.62 -59.12
N SER A 20 22.29 0.43 -58.77
CA SER A 20 22.69 1.62 -59.55
C SER A 20 21.74 2.84 -59.57
N ALA A 21 22.23 4.08 -59.73
CA ALA A 21 23.53 4.71 -59.42
C ALA A 21 23.42 6.24 -59.62
N ASP A 22 24.37 7.04 -59.09
CA ASP A 22 24.79 8.30 -59.74
C ASP A 22 26.21 8.73 -59.34
N THR A 23 26.88 9.56 -60.15
CA THR A 23 28.36 9.79 -60.08
C THR A 23 28.88 11.16 -60.54
N SER A 24 29.93 11.68 -59.89
CA SER A 24 30.98 12.56 -60.46
C SER A 24 32.14 12.69 -59.45
N ASP A 25 33.43 12.44 -59.76
CA ASP A 25 34.42 13.12 -60.64
C ASP A 25 34.97 14.46 -60.10
N GLY A 26 36.29 14.70 -59.96
CA GLY A 26 37.45 13.80 -60.10
C GLY A 26 38.83 14.52 -60.20
N LYS A 27 39.94 13.74 -60.32
CA LYS A 27 41.35 14.14 -60.67
C LYS A 27 42.18 14.85 -59.56
N LYS A 28 43.53 14.73 -59.44
CA LYS A 28 44.56 13.97 -60.20
C LYS A 28 45.91 13.81 -59.41
N SER A 29 46.60 12.66 -59.55
CA SER A 29 48.09 12.39 -59.49
C SER A 29 48.97 12.96 -58.33
N THR A 30 50.05 12.33 -57.84
CA THR A 30 51.03 11.39 -58.47
C THR A 30 51.74 10.50 -57.40
N ASN A 31 52.37 9.38 -57.80
CA ASN A 31 53.18 8.47 -56.95
C ASN A 31 54.65 9.00 -56.74
N GLU A 32 55.64 8.37 -56.08
CA GLU A 32 55.97 6.99 -55.60
C GLU A 32 56.87 7.10 -54.33
N GLU A 33 57.23 6.11 -53.47
CA GLU A 33 56.87 4.70 -53.16
C GLU A 33 57.28 4.44 -51.68
N LYS A 34 56.60 3.52 -50.95
CA LYS A 34 57.22 2.54 -50.00
C LYS A 34 56.19 1.64 -49.29
N LYS A 35 55.88 0.50 -49.93
CA LYS A 35 55.42 -0.80 -49.40
C LYS A 35 54.57 -0.83 -48.10
N PRO A 36 53.25 -1.11 -48.19
CA PRO A 36 52.47 -1.59 -47.04
C PRO A 36 52.75 -3.07 -46.72
N VAL A 37 52.48 -3.48 -45.47
CA VAL A 37 52.61 -4.87 -45.00
C VAL A 37 51.30 -5.65 -45.26
N LYS A 38 51.42 -6.94 -45.57
CA LYS A 38 50.27 -7.86 -45.73
C LYS A 38 49.47 -8.01 -44.42
N THR A 39 48.15 -8.00 -44.54
CA THR A 39 47.24 -8.60 -43.54
C THR A 39 46.71 -9.90 -44.13
N GLU A 40 47.13 -11.06 -43.60
CA GLU A 40 46.56 -12.37 -43.95
C GLU A 40 45.58 -12.81 -42.86
N SER A 41 44.42 -13.33 -43.29
CA SER A 41 43.38 -13.82 -42.38
C SER A 41 43.78 -15.15 -41.74
N LYS A 42 43.39 -15.34 -40.48
CA LYS A 42 43.31 -16.66 -39.85
C LYS A 42 41.94 -16.87 -39.24
N GLU A 43 41.47 -18.10 -39.33
CA GLU A 43 40.20 -18.56 -38.81
C GLU A 43 40.15 -18.38 -37.29
N ILE A 44 39.06 -17.82 -36.77
CA ILE A 44 38.78 -17.86 -35.33
C ILE A 44 38.17 -19.24 -35.07
N SER A 45 38.99 -20.13 -34.51
CA SER A 45 38.57 -21.47 -34.10
C SER A 45 37.40 -21.40 -33.11
N SER A 46 36.48 -22.36 -33.22
CA SER A 46 35.30 -22.42 -32.37
C SER A 46 35.69 -22.58 -30.89
N LEU A 47 35.35 -21.58 -30.08
CA LEU A 47 35.47 -21.61 -28.62
C LEU A 47 34.46 -22.60 -28.03
N SER A 48 34.79 -23.89 -28.12
CA SER A 48 34.11 -24.93 -27.36
C SER A 48 34.30 -24.66 -25.87
N MET A 49 33.22 -24.25 -25.19
CA MET A 49 33.27 -24.10 -23.73
C MET A 49 33.66 -25.44 -23.10
N PRO A 50 34.57 -25.46 -22.11
CA PRO A 50 34.81 -26.65 -21.32
C PRO A 50 33.49 -27.14 -20.72
N LYS A 51 33.18 -28.44 -20.83
CA LYS A 51 31.93 -29.00 -20.29
C LYS A 51 31.73 -28.69 -18.80
N VAL A 52 32.83 -28.53 -18.06
CA VAL A 52 32.84 -28.09 -16.66
C VAL A 52 32.33 -26.64 -16.51
N LEU A 53 32.71 -25.72 -17.39
CA LEU A 53 32.26 -24.33 -17.34
C LEU A 53 30.77 -24.22 -17.73
N THR A 54 30.33 -24.98 -18.74
CA THR A 54 28.91 -25.07 -19.09
C THR A 54 28.09 -25.69 -17.95
N ALA A 55 28.63 -26.70 -17.26
CA ALA A 55 28.00 -27.31 -16.09
C ALA A 55 27.99 -26.35 -14.89
N VAL A 56 29.05 -25.58 -14.63
CA VAL A 56 29.08 -24.57 -13.56
C VAL A 56 28.12 -23.42 -13.86
N LEU A 57 27.99 -22.99 -15.11
CA LEU A 57 27.02 -21.98 -15.52
C LEU A 57 25.57 -22.50 -15.46
N SER A 58 25.30 -23.73 -15.87
CA SER A 58 23.95 -24.30 -15.78
C SER A 58 23.57 -24.67 -14.34
N ILE A 59 24.47 -25.22 -13.53
CA ILE A 59 24.27 -25.41 -12.09
C ILE A 59 24.12 -24.06 -11.39
N GLY A 60 24.91 -23.04 -11.75
CA GLY A 60 24.75 -21.68 -11.25
C GLY A 60 23.39 -21.06 -11.62
N PHE A 61 22.90 -21.29 -12.84
CA PHE A 61 21.60 -20.82 -13.30
C PHE A 61 20.43 -21.58 -12.63
N PHE A 62 20.55 -22.90 -12.48
CA PHE A 62 19.57 -23.69 -11.73
C PHE A 62 19.62 -23.41 -10.21
N LEU A 63 20.78 -23.05 -9.65
CA LEU A 63 20.88 -22.54 -8.27
C LEU A 63 20.38 -21.11 -8.12
N SER A 64 20.45 -20.25 -9.15
CA SER A 64 19.79 -18.94 -9.10
C SER A 64 18.27 -19.07 -9.23
N ILE A 65 17.77 -20.04 -10.01
CA ILE A 65 16.33 -20.35 -10.10
C ILE A 65 15.84 -21.02 -8.81
N ALA A 66 16.54 -22.02 -8.28
CA ALA A 66 16.21 -22.62 -6.99
C ALA A 66 16.36 -21.62 -5.82
N GLY A 67 17.33 -20.70 -5.90
CA GLY A 67 17.47 -19.57 -4.98
C GLY A 67 16.29 -18.61 -5.06
N SER A 68 15.78 -18.31 -6.26
CA SER A 68 14.57 -17.48 -6.42
C SER A 68 13.28 -18.11 -5.86
N TYR A 69 13.30 -19.41 -5.52
CA TYR A 69 12.22 -20.06 -4.77
C TYR A 69 12.32 -19.87 -3.24
N VAL A 70 13.36 -19.19 -2.74
CA VAL A 70 13.46 -18.75 -1.33
C VAL A 70 12.75 -17.41 -1.11
N ASP A 71 12.62 -16.58 -2.15
CA ASP A 71 12.18 -15.18 -2.04
C ASP A 71 10.64 -14.99 -2.03
N LYS A 72 10.00 -15.49 -0.96
CA LYS A 72 8.81 -14.85 -0.37
C LYS A 72 9.07 -14.56 1.13
N PRO A 73 9.91 -13.55 1.45
CA PRO A 73 10.30 -13.27 2.84
C PRO A 73 9.13 -12.80 3.71
N TRP A 74 8.06 -12.29 3.09
CA TRP A 74 6.87 -11.75 3.75
C TRP A 74 5.78 -12.82 3.83
N ASN A 75 5.70 -13.51 4.97
CA ASN A 75 4.71 -14.56 5.18
C ASN A 75 3.50 -14.02 5.99
N PRO A 76 2.25 -14.11 5.47
CA PRO A 76 1.08 -14.21 6.34
C PRO A 76 1.18 -15.51 7.17
N ALA A 77 0.21 -15.78 8.04
CA ALA A 77 0.19 -17.02 8.82
C ALA A 77 0.44 -18.28 7.96
N PHE A 78 -0.13 -18.31 6.75
CA PHE A 78 0.11 -19.34 5.75
C PHE A 78 -0.19 -18.84 4.31
N ILE A 79 0.57 -19.35 3.34
CA ILE A 79 0.35 -19.22 1.90
C ILE A 79 -0.58 -20.35 1.45
N VAL A 80 -1.47 -20.07 0.48
CA VAL A 80 -2.38 -21.06 -0.13
C VAL A 80 -2.24 -21.07 -1.65
N GLU A 81 -2.20 -22.26 -2.25
CA GLU A 81 -2.30 -22.48 -3.69
C GLU A 81 -3.26 -23.65 -3.97
N LEU A 82 -4.01 -23.59 -5.06
CA LEU A 82 -4.88 -24.68 -5.51
C LEU A 82 -4.22 -25.42 -6.67
N SER A 83 -3.98 -26.71 -6.50
CA SER A 83 -3.47 -27.58 -7.54
C SER A 83 -4.63 -28.33 -8.23
N ILE A 84 -4.66 -28.28 -9.55
CA ILE A 84 -5.60 -29.00 -10.41
C ILE A 84 -4.79 -29.72 -11.48
N ASN A 85 -4.68 -31.06 -11.40
CA ASN A 85 -3.80 -31.87 -12.27
C ASN A 85 -2.37 -31.30 -12.33
N ASP A 86 -1.80 -31.07 -11.14
CA ASP A 86 -0.45 -30.54 -10.91
C ASP A 86 -0.15 -29.15 -11.52
N LYS A 87 -1.17 -28.46 -12.07
CA LYS A 87 -1.12 -27.02 -12.37
C LYS A 87 -1.55 -26.22 -11.15
N PHE A 88 -0.81 -25.18 -10.82
CA PHE A 88 -1.06 -24.34 -9.65
C PHE A 88 -1.81 -23.06 -10.03
N ILE A 89 -2.85 -22.76 -9.25
CA ILE A 89 -3.57 -21.49 -9.22
C ILE A 89 -3.18 -20.85 -7.89
N ALA A 90 -2.47 -19.73 -7.93
CA ALA A 90 -2.04 -19.05 -6.72
C ALA A 90 -3.19 -18.21 -6.14
N ILE A 91 -3.09 -17.82 -4.86
CA ILE A 91 -4.18 -17.15 -4.14
C ILE A 91 -4.75 -15.93 -4.88
N GLN A 92 -3.92 -15.12 -5.54
CA GLN A 92 -4.39 -13.93 -6.27
C GLN A 92 -5.21 -14.24 -7.53
N ASP A 93 -5.17 -15.47 -8.05
CA ASP A 93 -5.84 -15.89 -9.29
C ASP A 93 -7.26 -16.45 -9.05
N PHE A 94 -7.75 -16.41 -7.80
CA PHE A 94 -9.13 -16.76 -7.43
C PHE A 94 -10.13 -15.65 -7.75
N ASP A 95 -11.37 -16.04 -8.05
CA ASP A 95 -12.42 -15.10 -8.53
C ASP A 95 -12.93 -14.19 -7.39
N THR A 96 -13.04 -14.74 -6.18
CA THR A 96 -13.32 -14.00 -4.94
C THR A 96 -12.50 -14.53 -3.77
N ARG A 97 -12.10 -13.64 -2.87
CA ARG A 97 -11.42 -13.93 -1.60
C ARG A 97 -12.13 -13.18 -0.47
N GLU A 98 -12.78 -13.91 0.44
CA GLU A 98 -13.50 -13.34 1.57
C GLU A 98 -12.75 -13.68 2.87
N TYR A 99 -12.29 -12.66 3.60
CA TYR A 99 -11.72 -12.81 4.96
C TYR A 99 -12.79 -12.47 5.99
N ASP A 100 -12.85 -13.23 7.08
CA ASP A 100 -13.90 -13.15 8.09
C ASP A 100 -13.40 -13.69 9.44
N SER A 101 -14.08 -13.32 10.53
CA SER A 101 -13.75 -13.72 11.92
C SER A 101 -12.26 -13.58 12.31
N PRO A 102 -11.60 -12.42 12.06
CA PRO A 102 -10.18 -12.24 12.34
C PRO A 102 -9.89 -12.15 13.85
N ASP A 103 -8.90 -12.89 14.32
CA ASP A 103 -8.30 -12.71 15.64
C ASP A 103 -6.77 -12.66 15.48
N VAL A 104 -6.17 -11.49 15.74
CA VAL A 104 -4.82 -11.16 15.27
C VAL A 104 -3.77 -12.05 15.95
N TYR A 105 -3.00 -12.77 15.12
CA TYR A 105 -2.07 -13.84 15.52
C TYR A 105 -2.70 -15.07 16.23
N ASN A 106 -4.03 -15.14 16.34
CA ASN A 106 -4.74 -16.25 16.99
C ASN A 106 -5.54 -17.10 16.00
N GLY A 107 -6.09 -16.52 14.91
CA GLY A 107 -6.78 -17.27 13.87
C GLY A 107 -7.73 -16.47 12.97
N GLY A 108 -8.57 -17.20 12.24
CA GLY A 108 -9.68 -16.64 11.47
C GLY A 108 -10.11 -17.51 10.28
N LYS A 109 -10.97 -16.95 9.42
CA LYS A 109 -11.62 -17.64 8.32
C LYS A 109 -11.30 -16.98 6.98
N MET A 110 -10.97 -17.80 5.99
CA MET A 110 -10.78 -17.38 4.60
C MET A 110 -11.65 -18.24 3.67
N THR A 111 -12.41 -17.60 2.78
CA THR A 111 -13.24 -18.27 1.77
C THR A 111 -12.73 -17.92 0.38
N LEU A 112 -12.35 -18.94 -0.39
CA LEU A 112 -11.82 -18.83 -1.75
C LEU A 112 -12.85 -19.40 -2.74
N ARG A 113 -13.06 -18.76 -3.89
CA ARG A 113 -13.92 -19.32 -4.96
C ARG A 113 -13.24 -19.32 -6.33
N LYS A 114 -13.42 -20.42 -7.07
CA LYS A 114 -12.99 -20.55 -8.47
C LYS A 114 -14.03 -21.29 -9.30
N ASN A 115 -14.60 -20.67 -10.33
CA ASN A 115 -15.69 -21.19 -11.17
C ASN A 115 -16.91 -21.69 -10.35
N HIS A 116 -16.93 -22.99 -10.00
CA HIS A 116 -18.02 -23.68 -9.30
C HIS A 116 -17.56 -24.37 -8.01
N ILE A 117 -16.34 -24.09 -7.55
CA ILE A 117 -15.85 -24.56 -6.25
C ILE A 117 -15.76 -23.41 -5.25
N THR A 118 -16.17 -23.69 -4.01
CA THR A 118 -15.89 -22.85 -2.84
C THR A 118 -15.02 -23.65 -1.87
N ILE A 119 -13.94 -23.05 -1.38
CA ILE A 119 -13.02 -23.63 -0.41
C ILE A 119 -13.00 -22.70 0.80
N THR A 120 -13.50 -23.17 1.93
CA THR A 120 -13.48 -22.45 3.21
C THR A 120 -12.37 -23.01 4.08
N ILE A 121 -11.49 -22.14 4.56
CA ILE A 121 -10.35 -22.48 5.41
C ILE A 121 -10.52 -21.71 6.71
N PHE A 122 -10.81 -22.42 7.79
CA PHE A 122 -10.62 -21.89 9.14
C PHE A 122 -9.20 -22.23 9.60
N HIS A 123 -8.56 -21.28 10.26
CA HIS A 123 -7.23 -21.46 10.83
C HIS A 123 -7.18 -20.93 12.27
N ILE A 124 -6.36 -21.59 13.10
CA ILE A 124 -6.14 -21.25 14.50
C ILE A 124 -4.64 -21.43 14.78
N ILE A 125 -4.03 -20.56 15.58
CA ILE A 125 -2.58 -20.53 15.86
C ILE A 125 -2.34 -20.86 17.34
N TYR A 126 -1.48 -21.83 17.62
CA TYR A 126 -1.17 -22.29 18.98
C TYR A 126 0.12 -21.67 19.53
N PRO A 127 0.36 -21.72 20.87
CA PRO A 127 1.56 -21.16 21.49
C PRO A 127 2.91 -21.63 20.90
N ASN A 128 2.95 -22.84 20.33
CA ASN A 128 4.15 -23.39 19.67
C ASN A 128 4.27 -22.99 18.17
N ALA A 129 3.50 -22.00 17.72
CA ALA A 129 3.35 -21.57 16.32
C ALA A 129 2.83 -22.64 15.34
N THR A 130 2.38 -23.80 15.83
CA THR A 130 1.58 -24.75 15.05
C THR A 130 0.25 -24.11 14.67
N ILE A 131 -0.19 -24.31 13.42
CA ILE A 131 -1.45 -23.85 12.86
C ILE A 131 -2.38 -25.05 12.72
N GLY A 132 -3.57 -24.98 13.31
CA GLY A 132 -4.65 -25.92 13.06
C GLY A 132 -5.50 -25.41 11.90
N LEU A 133 -5.86 -26.31 10.98
CA LEU A 133 -6.60 -26.01 9.78
C LEU A 133 -7.84 -26.90 9.70
N PHE A 134 -9.00 -26.29 9.47
CA PHE A 134 -10.21 -26.97 9.04
C PHE A 134 -10.60 -26.47 7.65
N VAL A 135 -10.63 -27.38 6.68
CA VAL A 135 -10.88 -27.10 5.27
C VAL A 135 -12.20 -27.77 4.86
N ASN A 136 -13.18 -26.96 4.48
CA ASN A 136 -14.44 -27.40 3.91
C ASN A 136 -14.48 -27.04 2.41
N THR A 137 -14.79 -28.01 1.56
CA THR A 137 -14.88 -27.83 0.09
C THR A 137 -16.31 -28.08 -0.35
N GLN A 138 -16.88 -27.17 -1.14
CA GLN A 138 -18.25 -27.28 -1.66
C GLN A 138 -18.31 -27.10 -3.17
N GLY A 139 -19.22 -27.83 -3.81
CA GLY A 139 -19.49 -27.71 -5.24
C GLY A 139 -18.59 -28.60 -6.10
N ARG A 140 -18.29 -28.15 -7.32
CA ARG A 140 -17.65 -28.99 -8.35
C ARG A 140 -16.28 -28.46 -8.75
N SER A 141 -15.37 -29.38 -9.07
CA SER A 141 -14.04 -29.08 -9.62
C SER A 141 -14.15 -28.06 -10.78
N PRO A 142 -13.29 -27.02 -10.83
CA PRO A 142 -13.36 -25.96 -11.85
C PRO A 142 -13.31 -26.42 -13.32
N ASN A 143 -12.99 -27.69 -13.59
CA ASN A 143 -12.94 -28.31 -14.91
C ASN A 143 -14.00 -29.41 -15.15
N ASN A 144 -14.96 -29.61 -14.23
CA ASN A 144 -16.00 -30.66 -14.29
C ASN A 144 -15.48 -32.11 -14.45
N THR A 145 -14.30 -32.44 -13.92
CA THR A 145 -13.78 -33.82 -13.91
C THR A 145 -13.37 -34.28 -12.50
N GLU A 146 -13.39 -35.60 -12.26
CA GLU A 146 -13.06 -36.29 -10.99
C GLU A 146 -11.55 -36.30 -10.68
N ASN A 147 -10.87 -35.21 -11.01
CA ASN A 147 -9.43 -35.11 -11.09
C ASN A 147 -8.76 -34.70 -9.78
N ASN A 148 -7.46 -34.97 -9.66
CA ASN A 148 -6.65 -34.71 -8.46
C ASN A 148 -6.63 -33.22 -8.09
N LEU A 149 -7.57 -32.83 -7.22
CA LEU A 149 -7.66 -31.50 -6.64
C LEU A 149 -6.94 -31.51 -5.29
N LYS A 150 -6.01 -30.57 -5.08
CA LYS A 150 -5.26 -30.45 -3.82
C LYS A 150 -5.13 -29.00 -3.42
N LEU A 151 -5.36 -28.72 -2.14
CA LEU A 151 -4.99 -27.45 -1.53
C LEU A 151 -3.56 -27.57 -1.00
N LYS A 152 -2.66 -26.74 -1.51
CA LYS A 152 -1.31 -26.61 -0.97
C LYS A 152 -1.30 -25.48 0.04
N ILE A 153 -0.84 -25.78 1.26
CA ILE A 153 -0.68 -24.80 2.33
C ILE A 153 0.75 -24.84 2.87
N SER A 154 1.34 -23.66 3.11
CA SER A 154 2.68 -23.51 3.70
C SER A 154 2.70 -22.33 4.66
N GLY A 155 2.98 -22.58 5.93
CA GLY A 155 3.21 -21.54 6.93
C GLY A 155 4.69 -21.19 7.05
N ARG A 156 4.99 -19.89 7.13
CA ARG A 156 6.31 -19.34 7.50
C ARG A 156 7.52 -19.88 6.69
N GLY A 157 7.28 -20.32 5.46
CA GLY A 157 8.30 -20.47 4.42
C GLY A 157 9.11 -21.78 4.36
N VAL A 158 8.82 -22.82 5.17
CA VAL A 158 9.73 -23.99 5.29
C VAL A 158 9.16 -25.34 4.82
N LYS A 159 7.84 -25.56 4.85
CA LYS A 159 7.22 -26.82 4.41
C LYS A 159 5.87 -26.60 3.74
N TRP A 160 5.56 -27.41 2.73
CA TRP A 160 4.20 -27.51 2.17
C TRP A 160 3.49 -28.76 2.70
N ILE A 161 2.20 -28.64 2.95
CA ILE A 161 1.25 -29.75 3.11
C ILE A 161 0.30 -29.77 1.91
N GLU A 162 0.00 -30.98 1.41
CA GLU A 162 -1.00 -31.19 0.35
C GLU A 162 -2.26 -31.79 0.97
N ILE A 163 -3.34 -31.01 1.04
CA ILE A 163 -4.65 -31.46 1.51
C ILE A 163 -5.46 -31.88 0.27
N PRO A 164 -5.82 -33.16 0.09
CA PRO A 164 -6.66 -33.58 -1.04
C PRO A 164 -8.06 -32.99 -0.88
N LEU A 165 -8.60 -32.35 -1.91
CA LEU A 165 -9.92 -31.73 -1.85
C LEU A 165 -10.96 -32.60 -2.57
N LEU A 166 -11.76 -33.31 -1.78
CA LEU A 166 -12.89 -34.09 -2.29
C LEU A 166 -14.13 -33.19 -2.39
N PRO A 167 -15.08 -33.46 -3.32
CA PRO A 167 -16.36 -32.75 -3.37
C PRO A 167 -17.12 -32.84 -2.05
N ASP A 168 -17.74 -31.73 -1.64
CA ASP A 168 -18.61 -31.61 -0.47
C ASP A 168 -18.02 -32.23 0.83
N SER A 169 -16.71 -32.02 1.04
CA SER A 169 -15.90 -32.67 2.09
C SER A 169 -15.39 -31.69 3.16
N SER A 170 -14.98 -32.27 4.30
CA SER A 170 -14.55 -31.57 5.52
C SER A 170 -13.30 -32.26 6.08
N ILE A 171 -12.15 -31.57 6.07
CA ILE A 171 -10.84 -32.15 6.34
C ILE A 171 -10.07 -31.32 7.37
N TYR A 172 -9.37 -32.02 8.25
CA TYR A 172 -8.65 -31.44 9.39
C TYR A 172 -7.16 -31.75 9.26
N GLN A 173 -6.31 -30.72 9.38
CA GLN A 173 -4.86 -30.84 9.22
C GLN A 173 -4.14 -29.87 10.14
N THR A 174 -2.91 -30.21 10.53
CA THR A 174 -2.02 -29.36 11.34
C THR A 174 -0.74 -29.02 10.57
N PHE A 175 -0.20 -27.84 10.83
CA PHE A 175 1.02 -27.33 10.18
C PHE A 175 1.98 -26.69 11.19
N PRO A 176 3.29 -27.02 11.22
CA PRO A 176 3.91 -28.13 10.51
C PRO A 176 3.25 -29.46 10.89
N ASN A 177 3.27 -30.44 9.99
CA ASN A 177 2.75 -31.78 10.29
C ASN A 177 3.66 -32.45 11.33
N THR A 178 3.20 -32.52 12.57
CA THR A 178 3.91 -33.04 13.75
C THR A 178 3.18 -34.24 14.34
N THR A 179 3.93 -35.23 14.83
CA THR A 179 3.37 -36.38 15.58
C THR A 179 2.71 -35.93 16.89
N GLU A 180 3.17 -34.82 17.45
CA GLU A 180 2.45 -34.05 18.45
C GLU A 180 1.38 -33.20 17.73
N LEU A 181 0.18 -33.75 17.57
CA LEU A 181 -0.97 -32.99 17.14
C LEU A 181 -1.43 -32.05 18.28
N PRO A 182 -1.66 -30.75 18.04
CA PRO A 182 -2.28 -29.85 19.02
C PRO A 182 -3.71 -30.26 19.43
N TYR A 183 -4.36 -31.16 18.68
CA TYR A 183 -5.66 -31.74 19.00
C TYR A 183 -5.65 -33.26 18.95
N LYS A 184 -6.56 -33.87 19.71
CA LYS A 184 -6.82 -35.30 19.73
C LYS A 184 -8.11 -35.67 18.99
N SER A 185 -8.97 -34.70 18.67
CA SER A 185 -10.26 -34.97 18.01
C SER A 185 -10.82 -33.78 17.20
N HIS A 186 -11.77 -34.10 16.30
CA HIS A 186 -12.52 -33.16 15.45
C HIS A 186 -13.32 -32.11 16.26
N PRO A 187 -14.08 -32.49 17.33
CA PRO A 187 -14.80 -31.51 18.15
C PRO A 187 -13.92 -30.49 18.88
N GLU A 188 -12.64 -30.79 19.16
CA GLU A 188 -11.72 -29.82 19.77
C GLU A 188 -11.41 -28.66 18.81
N MET A 189 -11.23 -28.95 17.52
CA MET A 189 -11.06 -27.92 16.48
C MET A 189 -12.35 -27.11 16.29
N GLU A 190 -13.51 -27.76 16.19
CA GLU A 190 -14.80 -27.06 16.04
C GLU A 190 -15.05 -26.10 17.22
N LYS A 191 -14.75 -26.54 18.45
CA LYS A 191 -14.86 -25.72 19.65
C LYS A 191 -13.96 -24.48 19.57
N ALA A 192 -12.68 -24.64 19.21
CA ALA A 192 -11.75 -23.51 19.11
C ALA A 192 -12.09 -22.53 17.98
N ILE A 193 -12.64 -23.03 16.86
CA ILE A 193 -13.19 -22.19 15.78
C ILE A 193 -14.40 -21.40 16.29
N GLY A 194 -15.27 -22.03 17.10
CA GLY A 194 -16.34 -21.34 17.81
C GLY A 194 -15.82 -20.23 18.72
N GLU A 195 -14.81 -20.53 19.55
CA GLU A 195 -14.19 -19.58 20.49
C GLU A 195 -13.57 -18.36 19.77
N VAL A 196 -12.82 -18.56 18.68
CA VAL A 196 -12.28 -17.45 17.87
C VAL A 196 -13.39 -16.64 17.18
N THR A 197 -14.42 -17.29 16.65
CA THR A 197 -15.58 -16.62 16.02
C THR A 197 -16.35 -15.78 17.03
N GLU A 198 -16.57 -16.30 18.24
CA GLU A 198 -17.24 -15.60 19.33
C GLU A 198 -16.38 -14.46 19.91
N ASN A 199 -15.06 -14.66 20.07
CA ASN A 199 -14.12 -13.61 20.47
C ASN A 199 -14.15 -12.42 19.49
N TRP A 200 -14.03 -12.68 18.18
CA TRP A 200 -14.12 -11.63 17.17
C TRP A 200 -15.47 -10.91 17.24
N LYS A 201 -16.58 -11.65 17.26
CA LYS A 201 -17.92 -11.07 17.34
C LYS A 201 -18.07 -10.18 18.57
N ASN A 202 -17.68 -10.67 19.75
CA ASN A 202 -17.76 -9.90 21.00
C ASN A 202 -16.87 -8.65 20.97
N LYS A 203 -15.71 -8.69 20.30
CA LYS A 203 -14.84 -7.54 20.08
C LYS A 203 -15.49 -6.50 19.16
N PHE A 204 -16.07 -6.94 18.04
CA PHE A 204 -16.75 -6.09 17.08
C PHE A 204 -18.04 -5.47 17.64
N ASP A 205 -18.90 -6.26 18.28
CA ASP A 205 -20.15 -5.81 18.88
C ASP A 205 -19.90 -4.82 20.05
N LYS A 206 -18.87 -5.06 20.87
CA LYS A 206 -18.43 -4.12 21.92
C LYS A 206 -17.96 -2.79 21.33
N TRP A 207 -17.14 -2.84 20.27
CA TRP A 207 -16.70 -1.64 19.56
C TRP A 207 -17.88 -0.88 18.96
N PHE A 208 -18.75 -1.57 18.21
CA PHE A 208 -19.91 -0.96 17.55
C PHE A 208 -20.84 -0.30 18.57
N THR A 209 -21.11 -0.96 19.70
CA THR A 209 -21.86 -0.38 20.83
C THR A 209 -21.18 0.89 21.37
N SER A 210 -19.84 0.91 21.47
CA SER A 210 -19.08 2.06 21.99
C SER A 210 -19.07 3.28 21.06
N THR A 211 -19.34 3.13 19.76
CA THR A 211 -19.45 4.28 18.83
C THR A 211 -20.73 5.08 18.98
N GLY A 212 -21.76 4.54 19.66
CA GLY A 212 -23.08 5.15 19.77
C GLY A 212 -23.89 5.19 18.46
N GLN A 213 -23.42 4.55 17.38
CA GLN A 213 -24.02 4.62 16.04
C GLN A 213 -25.24 3.71 15.90
N GLN A 214 -26.37 4.11 16.48
CA GLN A 214 -27.57 3.27 16.66
C GLN A 214 -28.22 2.72 15.37
N GLN A 215 -27.87 3.20 14.17
CA GLN A 215 -28.48 2.76 12.90
C GLN A 215 -27.48 2.70 11.71
N ILE A 216 -26.43 1.87 11.79
CA ILE A 216 -25.70 1.46 10.57
C ILE A 216 -26.44 0.29 9.89
N PRO A 217 -26.84 0.39 8.61
CA PRO A 217 -27.45 -0.72 7.87
C PRO A 217 -26.55 -1.96 7.79
N LYS A 218 -27.13 -3.17 7.91
CA LYS A 218 -26.40 -4.45 7.94
C LYS A 218 -25.35 -4.62 6.84
N ALA A 219 -25.65 -4.20 5.61
CA ALA A 219 -24.71 -4.28 4.49
C ALA A 219 -23.44 -3.43 4.69
N TYR A 220 -23.51 -2.32 5.44
CA TYR A 220 -22.34 -1.54 5.82
C TYR A 220 -21.61 -2.15 7.01
N LEU A 221 -22.29 -2.80 7.96
CA LEU A 221 -21.63 -3.60 9.02
C LEU A 221 -20.81 -4.76 8.41
N GLU A 222 -21.38 -5.47 7.43
CA GLU A 222 -20.70 -6.51 6.65
C GLU A 222 -19.47 -5.95 5.90
N LEU A 223 -19.57 -4.73 5.35
CA LEU A 223 -18.46 -4.05 4.68
C LEU A 223 -17.35 -3.65 5.66
N ILE A 224 -17.71 -3.11 6.83
CA ILE A 224 -16.78 -2.72 7.90
C ILE A 224 -16.05 -3.97 8.44
N ASN A 225 -16.78 -5.06 8.70
CA ASN A 225 -16.22 -6.36 9.06
C ASN A 225 -15.23 -6.87 7.99
N SER A 226 -15.61 -6.80 6.71
CA SER A 226 -14.75 -7.24 5.59
C SER A 226 -13.49 -6.37 5.45
N ALA A 227 -13.61 -5.04 5.64
CA ALA A 227 -12.50 -4.10 5.59
C ALA A 227 -11.48 -4.39 6.70
N TYR A 228 -11.97 -4.63 7.92
CA TYR A 228 -11.11 -5.00 9.04
C TYR A 228 -10.44 -6.36 8.84
N SER A 229 -11.21 -7.36 8.39
CA SER A 229 -10.73 -8.72 8.16
C SER A 229 -9.61 -8.75 7.12
N LEU A 230 -9.70 -7.94 6.06
CA LEU A 230 -8.60 -7.81 5.09
C LEU A 230 -7.33 -7.21 5.73
N ILE A 231 -7.45 -6.20 6.59
CA ILE A 231 -6.28 -5.61 7.28
C ILE A 231 -5.65 -6.58 8.28
N ALA A 232 -6.44 -7.25 9.11
CA ALA A 232 -5.95 -8.22 10.07
C ALA A 232 -5.24 -9.41 9.38
N ASN A 233 -5.80 -9.94 8.28
CA ASN A 233 -5.16 -11.00 7.49
C ASN A 233 -4.00 -10.49 6.61
N SER A 234 -3.85 -9.16 6.47
CA SER A 234 -2.68 -8.53 5.85
C SER A 234 -1.57 -8.21 6.85
N LEU A 235 -1.73 -8.49 8.16
CA LEU A 235 -0.67 -8.25 9.13
C LEU A 235 0.39 -9.36 9.05
N ASN A 236 1.65 -8.95 8.90
CA ASN A 236 2.81 -9.81 8.76
C ASN A 236 3.83 -9.54 9.87
N ASN A 237 4.65 -10.53 10.21
CA ASN A 237 5.78 -10.43 11.14
C ASN A 237 6.95 -11.28 10.59
N VAL A 238 8.16 -10.71 10.55
CA VAL A 238 9.36 -11.38 10.04
C VAL A 238 10.54 -11.20 11.02
N PRO A 239 11.21 -12.28 11.46
CA PRO A 239 12.27 -12.21 12.48
C PRO A 239 13.63 -11.70 11.97
N HIS A 240 13.85 -11.69 10.65
CA HIS A 240 15.11 -11.26 10.03
C HIS A 240 14.80 -10.43 8.78
N VAL A 241 15.13 -9.15 8.78
CA VAL A 241 14.88 -8.25 7.65
C VAL A 241 16.19 -7.86 6.96
N ALA A 242 16.23 -8.03 5.63
CA ALA A 242 17.33 -7.56 4.81
C ALA A 242 17.19 -6.05 4.54
N LEU A 243 18.16 -5.27 5.00
CA LEU A 243 18.23 -3.83 4.79
C LEU A 243 19.27 -3.48 3.72
N VAL A 244 18.91 -2.56 2.82
CA VAL A 244 19.78 -2.05 1.77
C VAL A 244 20.08 -0.58 2.04
N GLY A 245 21.30 -0.28 2.46
CA GLY A 245 21.80 1.08 2.58
C GLY A 245 22.40 1.59 1.27
N LYS A 246 22.97 2.80 1.32
CA LYS A 246 23.58 3.47 0.16
C LYS A 246 24.84 2.76 -0.40
N TYR A 247 25.52 1.97 0.43
CA TYR A 247 26.83 1.39 0.10
C TYR A 247 26.91 -0.14 0.30
N GLU A 248 25.98 -0.73 1.04
CA GLU A 248 26.02 -2.13 1.46
C GLU A 248 24.62 -2.68 1.75
N THR A 249 24.50 -4.01 1.84
CA THR A 249 23.29 -4.73 2.26
C THR A 249 23.64 -5.57 3.48
N TRP A 250 22.81 -5.49 4.52
CA TRP A 250 22.94 -6.31 5.73
C TRP A 250 21.60 -6.94 6.10
N ILE A 251 21.59 -7.78 7.12
CA ILE A 251 20.39 -8.39 7.69
C ILE A 251 20.35 -8.00 9.17
N GLU A 252 19.20 -7.52 9.63
CA GLU A 252 18.98 -7.23 11.05
C GLU A 252 18.11 -8.31 11.69
N GLU A 253 18.53 -8.79 12.87
CA GLU A 253 17.80 -9.74 13.71
C GLU A 253 16.74 -9.00 14.54
N LEU A 254 15.79 -8.37 13.84
CA LEU A 254 14.66 -7.66 14.43
C LEU A 254 13.35 -8.26 13.93
N ASN A 255 12.45 -8.57 14.86
CA ASN A 255 11.07 -8.94 14.55
C ASN A 255 10.34 -7.72 13.99
N TYR A 256 10.21 -7.68 12.66
CA TYR A 256 9.68 -6.56 11.91
C TYR A 256 8.21 -6.80 11.54
N TYR A 257 7.33 -5.94 12.05
CA TYR A 257 5.88 -5.98 11.86
C TYR A 257 5.44 -4.95 10.82
N PHE A 258 4.57 -5.36 9.91
CA PHE A 258 4.08 -4.52 8.82
C PHE A 258 2.76 -5.07 8.26
N ILE A 259 1.99 -4.21 7.62
CA ILE A 259 0.76 -4.61 6.91
C ILE A 259 1.12 -4.77 5.42
N ALA A 260 0.67 -5.85 4.77
CA ALA A 260 0.86 -6.13 3.35
C ALA A 260 -0.22 -7.07 2.79
N ARG A 261 -0.83 -6.72 1.64
CA ARG A 261 -1.65 -7.68 0.87
C ARG A 261 -0.75 -8.79 0.31
N SER A 262 -1.29 -10.00 0.17
CA SER A 262 -0.56 -11.22 -0.25
C SER A 262 0.06 -11.20 -1.67
N SER A 263 -0.06 -10.09 -2.40
CA SER A 263 0.38 -9.89 -3.78
C SER A 263 1.11 -8.55 -4.01
N ALA A 264 1.41 -7.78 -2.96
CA ALA A 264 2.12 -6.50 -3.09
C ALA A 264 3.64 -6.64 -3.00
N ASN A 265 4.34 -5.88 -3.84
CA ASN A 265 5.48 -5.10 -3.36
C ASN A 265 4.95 -3.71 -2.98
N TYR A 266 5.55 -3.09 -1.96
CA TYR A 266 5.29 -1.69 -1.62
C TYR A 266 6.25 -0.77 -2.37
N SER A 267 5.73 0.27 -3.01
CA SER A 267 6.55 1.31 -3.64
C SER A 267 7.28 2.08 -2.54
N THR A 268 6.54 2.46 -1.49
CA THR A 268 7.05 3.02 -0.24
C THR A 268 6.30 2.45 0.98
N LEU A 269 6.94 2.48 2.15
CA LEU A 269 6.37 1.93 3.39
C LEU A 269 5.30 2.86 4.01
N ASP A 270 5.26 4.13 3.63
CA ASP A 270 4.19 5.05 4.02
C ASP A 270 2.81 4.70 3.40
N GLU A 271 2.77 3.86 2.37
CA GLU A 271 1.54 3.19 1.91
C GLU A 271 0.85 2.37 3.02
N GLN A 272 1.57 1.99 4.10
CA GLN A 272 0.98 1.30 5.25
C GLN A 272 0.23 2.22 6.22
N PHE A 273 0.43 3.54 6.15
CA PHE A 273 -0.15 4.48 7.11
C PHE A 273 -1.68 4.51 7.08
N PHE A 274 -2.29 4.39 5.89
CA PHE A 274 -3.75 4.30 5.74
C PHE A 274 -4.32 2.96 6.26
N PRO A 275 -3.76 1.78 5.88
CA PRO A 275 -4.05 0.49 6.53
C PRO A 275 -3.97 0.51 8.07
N LEU A 276 -2.96 1.18 8.61
CA LEU A 276 -2.72 1.29 10.05
C LEU A 276 -3.82 2.08 10.79
N LEU A 277 -4.47 3.05 10.11
CA LEU A 277 -5.62 3.79 10.63
C LEU A 277 -6.92 2.96 10.66
N THR A 278 -7.01 1.89 9.89
CA THR A 278 -8.06 0.87 10.00
C THR A 278 -7.75 -0.07 11.18
N LEU A 279 -6.52 -0.59 11.28
CA LEU A 279 -6.10 -1.50 12.36
C LEU A 279 -6.32 -0.89 13.76
N SER A 280 -5.99 0.39 13.91
CA SER A 280 -6.06 1.17 15.17
C SER A 280 -7.46 1.32 15.77
N ARG A 281 -8.51 0.95 15.03
CA ARG A 281 -9.89 1.03 15.50
C ARG A 281 -10.23 -0.07 16.52
N LEU A 282 -9.48 -1.17 16.53
CA LEU A 282 -9.72 -2.33 17.41
C LEU A 282 -8.45 -2.87 18.10
N GLU A 283 -7.26 -2.69 17.51
CA GLU A 283 -6.00 -3.32 17.98
C GLU A 283 -4.90 -2.27 18.23
N SER A 284 -4.77 -1.75 19.45
CA SER A 284 -3.69 -0.82 19.77
C SER A 284 -2.33 -1.49 19.93
N GLU A 285 -2.29 -2.75 20.37
CA GLU A 285 -1.06 -3.54 20.49
C GLU A 285 -0.37 -3.71 19.12
N ASP A 286 -1.08 -4.25 18.13
CA ASP A 286 -0.53 -4.52 16.79
C ASP A 286 -0.31 -3.25 15.97
N THR A 287 -1.15 -2.23 16.15
CA THR A 287 -0.89 -0.89 15.61
C THR A 287 0.45 -0.36 16.12
N MET A 288 0.73 -0.47 17.42
CA MET A 288 2.01 -0.06 17.99
C MET A 288 3.17 -0.98 17.56
N ARG A 289 2.96 -2.29 17.33
CA ARG A 289 3.99 -3.18 16.79
C ARG A 289 4.43 -2.75 15.38
N VAL A 290 3.48 -2.49 14.48
CA VAL A 290 3.78 -1.98 13.11
C VAL A 290 4.46 -0.61 13.17
N LEU A 291 3.89 0.32 13.93
CA LEU A 291 4.44 1.68 14.07
C LEU A 291 5.87 1.67 14.63
N ASN A 292 6.12 0.89 15.68
CA ASN A 292 7.46 0.76 16.29
C ASN A 292 8.46 0.04 15.39
N SER A 293 8.00 -0.92 14.58
CA SER A 293 8.86 -1.59 13.60
C SER A 293 9.31 -0.62 12.53
N TRP A 294 8.38 0.14 11.92
CA TRP A 294 8.75 1.16 10.95
C TRP A 294 9.71 2.20 11.58
N MET A 295 9.37 2.72 12.76
CA MET A 295 10.23 3.65 13.52
C MET A 295 11.52 3.03 14.10
N SER A 296 11.75 1.71 14.03
CA SER A 296 13.03 1.11 14.42
C SER A 296 14.07 1.19 13.31
N LEU A 297 13.66 1.34 12.06
CA LEU A 297 14.57 1.40 10.91
C LEU A 297 15.26 2.76 10.72
N VAL A 298 15.13 3.69 11.67
CA VAL A 298 15.89 4.94 11.67
C VAL A 298 17.34 4.69 12.06
N ASN A 299 18.28 5.27 11.32
CA ASN A 299 19.70 5.22 11.66
C ASN A 299 20.27 6.59 11.99
N ASN A 300 21.43 6.61 12.64
CA ASN A 300 22.12 7.82 13.11
C ASN A 300 22.57 8.78 11.98
N LEU A 301 22.41 8.39 10.71
CA LEU A 301 22.74 9.22 9.55
C LEU A 301 21.52 9.99 8.99
N GLY A 302 20.34 9.86 9.60
CA GLY A 302 19.10 10.49 9.11
C GLY A 302 18.42 9.74 7.97
N TYR A 303 18.73 8.46 7.81
CA TYR A 303 18.07 7.55 6.87
C TYR A 303 17.09 6.63 7.61
N MET A 304 16.11 6.12 6.87
CA MET A 304 15.06 5.26 7.39
C MET A 304 14.58 4.28 6.33
N GLY A 305 14.21 3.07 6.77
CA GLY A 305 13.63 2.06 5.87
C GLY A 305 12.31 2.57 5.30
N ASN A 306 12.22 2.65 3.97
CA ASN A 306 11.13 3.40 3.35
C ASN A 306 10.70 2.93 1.95
N ARG A 307 11.50 2.16 1.20
CA ARG A 307 11.02 1.42 0.01
C ARG A 307 11.14 -0.08 0.23
N LEU A 308 10.24 -0.88 -0.35
CA LEU A 308 10.31 -2.34 -0.31
C LEU A 308 10.54 -2.91 -1.71
N HIS A 309 11.74 -3.41 -1.98
CA HIS A 309 12.09 -3.94 -3.29
C HIS A 309 12.68 -5.35 -3.19
N GLN A 310 12.14 -6.29 -3.97
CA GLN A 310 12.61 -7.69 -4.01
C GLN A 310 12.80 -8.31 -2.61
N GLY A 311 11.84 -8.07 -1.71
CA GLY A 311 11.90 -8.60 -0.35
C GLY A 311 12.78 -7.84 0.65
N LYS A 312 13.46 -6.76 0.22
CA LYS A 312 14.43 -6.00 1.04
C LYS A 312 13.94 -4.60 1.29
N ILE A 313 14.18 -4.06 2.49
CA ILE A 313 13.84 -2.67 2.81
C ILE A 313 15.04 -1.78 2.49
N HIS A 314 14.85 -0.84 1.57
CA HIS A 314 15.87 0.16 1.24
C HIS A 314 15.76 1.35 2.21
N LEU A 315 16.90 1.77 2.74
CA LEU A 315 17.00 2.98 3.54
C LEU A 315 17.10 4.21 2.64
N THR A 316 16.14 5.13 2.75
CA THR A 316 16.14 6.43 2.06
C THR A 316 16.41 7.54 3.08
N PRO A 317 16.77 8.78 2.68
CA PRO A 317 16.72 9.91 3.59
C PRO A 317 15.30 10.03 4.18
N ILE A 318 15.19 10.36 5.47
CA ILE A 318 13.89 10.50 6.14
C ILE A 318 13.09 11.65 5.50
N GLN A 319 11.95 11.34 4.89
CA GLN A 319 11.01 12.34 4.39
C GLN A 319 9.55 11.83 4.38
N GLY A 320 9.09 11.24 5.48
CA GLY A 320 7.73 10.66 5.58
C GLY A 320 6.76 11.50 6.44
N PRO A 321 6.40 12.75 6.08
CA PRO A 321 5.56 13.59 6.93
C PRO A 321 4.13 13.05 7.12
N LEU A 322 3.67 12.14 6.26
CA LEU A 322 2.40 11.42 6.44
C LEU A 322 2.32 10.63 7.76
N LEU A 323 3.47 10.21 8.34
CA LEU A 323 3.52 9.57 9.65
C LEU A 323 2.74 10.39 10.69
N PHE A 324 2.90 11.71 10.65
CA PHE A 324 2.31 12.60 11.63
C PHE A 324 0.80 12.72 11.47
N GLN A 325 0.21 12.37 10.31
CA GLN A 325 -1.25 12.18 10.19
C GLN A 325 -1.73 10.92 10.93
N VAL A 326 -0.92 9.86 10.99
CA VAL A 326 -1.22 8.68 11.82
C VAL A 326 -1.13 9.07 13.29
N ILE A 327 -0.05 9.71 13.71
CA ILE A 327 0.14 10.15 15.11
C ILE A 327 -0.97 11.10 15.54
N LYS A 328 -1.39 12.05 14.69
CA LYS A 328 -2.52 12.97 14.90
C LYS A 328 -3.82 12.25 15.27
N ASP A 329 -4.10 11.12 14.63
CA ASP A 329 -5.32 10.34 14.86
C ASP A 329 -5.20 9.39 16.06
N LEU A 330 -4.03 8.76 16.24
CA LEU A 330 -3.78 7.93 17.42
C LEU A 330 -3.84 8.77 18.71
N LEU A 331 -3.38 10.03 18.68
CA LEU A 331 -3.47 10.96 19.81
C LEU A 331 -4.93 11.30 20.21
N THR A 332 -5.90 11.14 19.31
CA THR A 332 -7.33 11.33 19.62
C THR A 332 -8.08 10.02 19.89
N ASN A 333 -7.39 8.87 19.84
CA ASN A 333 -7.98 7.55 20.04
C ASN A 333 -7.71 7.05 21.48
N PRO A 334 -8.76 6.85 22.32
CA PRO A 334 -8.59 6.40 23.71
C PRO A 334 -7.81 5.08 23.87
N LEU A 335 -7.78 4.21 22.85
CA LEU A 335 -7.03 2.94 22.87
C LEU A 335 -5.50 3.12 22.94
N PHE A 336 -4.99 4.35 22.79
CA PHE A 336 -3.57 4.69 22.69
C PHE A 336 -3.08 5.65 23.79
N GLU A 337 -3.92 6.03 24.75
CA GLU A 337 -3.64 7.08 25.74
C GLU A 337 -2.25 6.96 26.40
N ASP A 338 -1.90 5.77 26.90
CA ASP A 338 -0.60 5.50 27.55
C ASP A 338 0.51 5.03 26.59
N LYS A 339 0.19 4.74 25.31
CA LYS A 339 1.11 4.05 24.38
C LYS A 339 2.21 4.97 23.81
N PHE A 340 2.16 6.28 24.04
CA PHE A 340 3.05 7.27 23.42
C PHE A 340 4.40 7.52 24.11
N GLN A 341 4.52 7.25 25.41
CA GLN A 341 5.70 7.69 26.20
C GLN A 341 7.03 7.15 25.63
N GLY A 342 7.05 5.87 25.22
CA GLY A 342 8.25 5.21 24.70
C GLY A 342 8.65 5.57 23.26
N ILE A 343 7.95 6.47 22.57
CA ILE A 343 8.23 6.80 21.16
C ILE A 343 8.56 8.27 20.90
N VAL A 344 8.49 9.15 21.91
CA VAL A 344 8.68 10.60 21.74
C VAL A 344 10.03 10.94 21.11
N GLU A 345 11.12 10.35 21.58
CA GLU A 345 12.48 10.61 21.06
C GLU A 345 12.66 10.16 19.60
N LYS A 346 12.01 9.06 19.20
CA LYS A 346 12.04 8.58 17.81
C LYS A 346 11.20 9.48 16.89
N LEU A 347 10.02 9.91 17.34
CA LEU A 347 9.20 10.88 16.60
C LEU A 347 9.92 12.23 16.45
N GLU A 348 10.58 12.70 17.50
CA GLU A 348 11.41 13.91 17.50
C GLU A 348 12.55 13.82 16.49
N TYR A 349 13.25 12.67 16.45
CA TYR A 349 14.32 12.40 15.47
C TYR A 349 13.79 12.38 14.03
N ILE A 350 12.68 11.66 13.79
CA ILE A 350 12.06 11.57 12.46
C ILE A 350 11.55 12.93 11.99
N ALA A 351 10.90 13.72 12.86
CA ALA A 351 10.42 15.06 12.54
C ALA A 351 11.58 16.01 12.21
N GLU A 352 12.67 15.94 12.98
CA GLU A 352 13.86 16.78 12.80
C GLU A 352 14.56 16.52 11.44
N TYR A 353 14.68 15.26 11.03
CA TYR A 353 15.23 14.92 9.71
C TYR A 353 14.23 15.14 8.57
N THR A 354 12.93 14.90 8.78
CA THR A 354 11.88 15.24 7.79
C THR A 354 11.91 16.74 7.47
N TRP A 355 12.07 17.59 8.49
CA TRP A 355 12.26 19.04 8.33
C TRP A 355 13.53 19.37 7.53
N LYS A 356 14.69 18.84 7.95
CA LYS A 356 15.99 19.09 7.29
C LYS A 356 16.04 18.64 5.84
N ASN A 357 15.59 17.42 5.55
CA ASN A 357 15.69 16.80 4.23
C ASN A 357 14.71 17.41 3.22
N SER A 358 13.64 18.05 3.68
CA SER A 358 12.64 18.72 2.83
C SER A 358 13.01 20.13 2.40
N ILE A 359 13.94 20.79 3.10
CA ILE A 359 14.23 22.21 2.94
C ILE A 359 15.49 22.42 2.11
N GLY A 360 15.33 23.03 0.94
CA GLY A 360 16.44 23.43 0.08
C GLY A 360 17.13 24.73 0.50
N LYS A 361 18.01 25.25 -0.37
CA LYS A 361 18.84 26.43 -0.10
C LYS A 361 18.01 27.72 0.03
N GLY A 362 16.82 27.77 -0.56
CA GLY A 362 15.87 28.88 -0.41
C GLY A 362 14.92 28.76 0.80
N GLY A 363 15.20 27.89 1.76
CA GLY A 363 14.41 27.74 2.99
C GLY A 363 12.99 27.22 2.73
N LEU A 364 12.01 27.74 3.47
CA LEU A 364 10.58 27.44 3.27
C LEU A 364 9.98 27.96 1.94
N THR A 365 10.82 28.44 1.03
CA THR A 365 10.49 28.77 -0.37
C THR A 365 11.18 27.87 -1.40
N ASP A 366 11.81 26.78 -0.96
CA ASP A 366 12.59 25.84 -1.79
C ASP A 366 12.40 24.38 -1.35
N LEU A 367 11.16 24.00 -1.04
CA LEU A 367 10.77 22.69 -0.51
C LEU A 367 10.66 21.62 -1.59
N LYS A 368 11.39 20.50 -1.43
CA LYS A 368 11.44 19.44 -2.45
C LYS A 368 11.13 18.08 -1.88
N TRP A 369 10.25 17.34 -2.56
CA TRP A 369 10.14 15.90 -2.41
C TRP A 369 11.39 15.22 -2.98
N LEU A 370 11.88 14.19 -2.31
CA LEU A 370 13.03 13.38 -2.73
C LEU A 370 12.63 12.18 -3.62
N GLY A 371 11.32 11.95 -3.80
CA GLY A 371 10.79 10.81 -4.56
C GLY A 371 10.71 9.50 -3.76
N ASP A 372 10.68 9.61 -2.43
CA ASP A 372 10.65 8.51 -1.46
C ASP A 372 9.40 8.56 -0.54
N CYS A 373 8.40 9.39 -0.83
CA CYS A 373 7.17 9.52 -0.03
C CYS A 373 5.99 9.75 -0.97
N ARG A 374 4.81 9.27 -0.56
CA ARG A 374 3.52 9.25 -1.27
C ARG A 374 2.72 10.57 -1.20
N GLY A 375 2.92 11.36 -0.16
CA GLY A 375 2.11 12.56 0.10
C GLY A 375 0.58 12.31 0.24
N ILE A 376 -0.17 13.40 0.34
CA ILE A 376 -1.64 13.42 0.37
C ILE A 376 -2.23 12.95 -0.97
N PHE A 377 -1.54 13.23 -2.08
CA PHE A 377 -2.06 13.06 -3.44
C PHE A 377 -1.41 11.91 -4.24
N GLN A 378 -0.87 10.88 -3.58
CA GLN A 378 -0.20 9.74 -4.25
C GLN A 378 1.03 10.13 -5.10
N TYR A 379 1.58 11.33 -4.91
CA TYR A 379 2.77 11.85 -5.58
C TYR A 379 4.02 11.08 -5.13
N MET A 380 4.80 10.54 -6.08
CA MET A 380 6.02 9.76 -5.78
C MET A 380 7.32 10.09 -6.57
N PRO A 381 7.40 10.99 -7.57
CA PRO A 381 8.69 11.39 -8.15
C PRO A 381 9.41 12.46 -7.28
N PRO A 382 10.72 12.67 -7.44
CA PRO A 382 11.39 13.82 -6.85
C PRO A 382 10.92 15.13 -7.47
N SER A 383 10.87 16.20 -6.67
CA SER A 383 10.56 17.54 -7.17
C SER A 383 11.65 18.06 -8.12
N GLN A 384 11.23 18.65 -9.24
CA GLN A 384 12.14 19.23 -10.22
C GLN A 384 12.90 20.44 -9.66
N ASN A 385 14.03 20.78 -10.28
CA ASN A 385 14.78 22.00 -9.96
C ASN A 385 13.89 23.25 -10.12
N ASN A 386 14.08 24.22 -9.23
CA ASN A 386 13.30 25.47 -9.15
C ASN A 386 11.79 25.31 -8.83
N ASN A 387 11.32 24.11 -8.49
CA ASN A 387 9.97 23.89 -7.97
C ASN A 387 10.00 23.79 -6.43
N SER A 388 9.04 24.43 -5.76
CA SER A 388 8.81 24.31 -4.31
C SER A 388 7.38 23.85 -4.04
N SER A 389 7.22 22.73 -3.33
CA SER A 389 5.92 22.15 -3.03
C SER A 389 5.20 22.85 -1.86
N PHE A 390 3.97 23.29 -2.11
CA PHE A 390 3.06 23.85 -1.12
C PHE A 390 2.44 22.78 -0.22
N GLU A 391 2.15 21.59 -0.77
CA GLU A 391 1.69 20.44 0.02
C GLU A 391 2.69 20.09 1.13
N LEU A 392 3.98 20.01 0.78
CA LEU A 392 5.06 19.73 1.71
C LEU A 392 5.21 20.82 2.78
N LEU A 393 4.96 22.10 2.43
CA LEU A 393 4.94 23.20 3.41
C LEU A 393 3.87 22.97 4.48
N CYS A 394 2.63 22.68 4.06
CA CYS A 394 1.51 22.47 4.97
C CYS A 394 1.69 21.20 5.83
N LEU A 395 2.25 20.13 5.24
CA LEU A 395 2.59 18.90 5.97
C LEU A 395 3.69 19.12 7.03
N LEU A 396 4.70 19.95 6.77
CA LEU A 396 5.71 20.34 7.77
C LEU A 396 5.12 21.21 8.90
N GLY A 397 4.14 22.06 8.58
CA GLY A 397 3.37 22.83 9.56
C GLY A 397 2.54 21.94 10.47
N ASP A 398 1.75 21.04 9.90
CA ASP A 398 0.91 20.13 10.69
C ASP A 398 1.75 19.13 11.51
N MET A 399 2.87 18.63 10.97
CA MET A 399 3.89 17.88 11.74
C MET A 399 4.36 18.66 12.98
N SER A 400 4.64 19.96 12.82
CA SER A 400 5.06 20.83 13.93
C SER A 400 3.96 21.02 14.98
N SER A 401 2.68 21.06 14.56
CA SER A 401 1.51 21.05 15.47
C SER A 401 1.30 19.69 16.16
N VAL A 402 1.54 18.58 15.46
CA VAL A 402 1.44 17.23 16.00
C VAL A 402 2.51 16.99 17.06
N MET A 403 3.75 17.42 16.86
CA MET A 403 4.79 17.30 17.89
C MET A 403 4.44 18.04 19.17
N GLN A 404 3.91 19.27 19.10
CA GLN A 404 3.39 20.00 20.29
C GLN A 404 2.31 19.19 21.03
N LYS A 405 1.41 18.51 20.29
CA LYS A 405 0.38 17.63 20.87
C LYS A 405 0.98 16.37 21.51
N VAL A 406 2.03 15.78 20.94
CA VAL A 406 2.78 14.65 21.54
C VAL A 406 3.41 15.06 22.87
N TYR A 407 4.12 16.19 22.93
CA TYR A 407 4.70 16.72 24.17
C TYR A 407 3.62 16.95 25.24
N LYS A 408 2.54 17.67 24.88
CA LYS A 408 1.42 17.93 25.79
C LYS A 408 0.71 16.66 26.28
N LYS A 409 0.58 15.63 25.44
CA LYS A 409 -0.09 14.36 25.81
C LYS A 409 0.79 13.47 26.70
N THR A 410 2.10 13.49 26.51
CA THR A 410 3.05 12.64 27.24
C THR A 410 3.65 13.29 28.50
N GLY A 411 3.54 14.61 28.64
CA GLY A 411 4.19 15.37 29.72
C GLY A 411 5.71 15.54 29.52
N ALA A 412 6.24 15.14 28.37
CA ALA A 412 7.65 15.34 28.03
C ALA A 412 7.98 16.86 27.85
N PRO A 413 9.22 17.30 28.13
CA PRO A 413 9.58 18.72 28.06
C PRO A 413 9.32 19.34 26.68
N GLU A 414 8.52 20.39 26.62
CA GLU A 414 8.08 20.98 25.35
C GLU A 414 9.25 21.61 24.56
N SER A 415 9.51 21.07 23.38
CA SER A 415 10.57 21.52 22.48
C SER A 415 10.11 22.76 21.70
N SER A 416 10.41 23.95 22.24
CA SER A 416 9.97 25.27 21.74
C SER A 416 10.25 25.54 20.26
N LYS A 417 11.22 24.83 19.66
CA LYS A 417 11.49 24.88 18.21
C LYS A 417 10.26 24.51 17.37
N TRP A 418 9.36 23.66 17.84
CA TRP A 418 8.16 23.27 17.06
C TRP A 418 7.09 24.35 17.04
N VAL A 419 6.97 25.13 18.13
CA VAL A 419 6.15 26.34 18.17
C VAL A 419 6.69 27.34 17.15
N GLN A 420 8.00 27.60 17.17
CA GLN A 420 8.64 28.50 16.19
C GLN A 420 8.48 28.00 14.75
N ARG A 421 8.72 26.71 14.48
CA ARG A 421 8.56 26.11 13.14
C ARG A 421 7.12 26.21 12.62
N SER A 422 6.11 26.11 13.49
CA SER A 422 4.70 26.36 13.12
C SER A 422 4.50 27.81 12.67
N ILE A 423 5.03 28.77 13.43
CA ILE A 423 4.97 30.21 13.11
C ILE A 423 5.75 30.54 11.82
N ASP A 424 6.90 29.89 11.60
CA ASP A 424 7.70 30.05 10.38
C ASP A 424 6.94 29.55 9.14
N VAL A 425 6.22 28.42 9.26
CA VAL A 425 5.35 27.90 8.19
C VAL A 425 4.15 28.82 7.93
N GLU A 426 3.44 29.28 8.96
CA GLU A 426 2.32 30.22 8.82
C GLU A 426 2.76 31.54 8.12
N ASN A 427 3.99 32.00 8.38
CA ASN A 427 4.54 33.16 7.68
C ASN A 427 5.03 32.83 6.26
N ALA A 428 5.54 31.63 6.01
CA ALA A 428 5.95 31.19 4.67
C ALA A 428 4.75 31.00 3.73
N MET A 429 3.61 30.48 4.23
CA MET A 429 2.39 30.26 3.43
C MET A 429 1.91 31.53 2.72
N LYS A 430 2.15 32.72 3.29
CA LYS A 430 1.83 34.02 2.68
C LYS A 430 2.49 34.26 1.32
N LYS A 431 3.60 33.57 1.02
CA LYS A 431 4.28 33.63 -0.28
C LYS A 431 3.69 32.69 -1.33
N TYR A 432 2.97 31.65 -0.90
CA TYR A 432 2.31 30.67 -1.77
C TYR A 432 0.86 31.09 -2.11
N TRP A 433 0.32 32.06 -1.37
CA TRP A 433 -0.96 32.72 -1.65
C TRP A 433 -0.80 33.77 -2.76
N ASN A 434 -1.72 33.79 -3.71
CA ASN A 434 -1.86 34.85 -4.70
C ASN A 434 -3.10 35.70 -4.39
N GLU A 435 -2.91 37.01 -4.23
CA GLU A 435 -3.97 37.94 -3.84
C GLU A 435 -4.93 38.34 -4.97
N GLU A 436 -4.60 38.04 -6.23
CA GLU A 436 -5.46 38.32 -7.39
C GLU A 436 -6.44 37.17 -7.64
N THR A 437 -5.94 35.93 -7.61
CA THR A 437 -6.74 34.70 -7.80
C THR A 437 -7.42 34.22 -6.51
N LYS A 438 -6.96 34.69 -5.34
CA LYS A 438 -7.36 34.20 -4.01
C LYS A 438 -7.18 32.68 -3.87
N GLN A 439 -6.03 32.17 -4.33
CA GLN A 439 -5.67 30.76 -4.28
C GLN A 439 -4.22 30.58 -3.80
N TYR A 440 -3.96 29.47 -3.11
CA TYR A 440 -2.61 28.98 -2.89
C TYR A 440 -2.12 28.22 -4.12
N GLY A 441 -0.82 28.18 -4.39
CA GLY A 441 -0.23 27.32 -5.43
C GLY A 441 1.24 27.01 -5.16
N ASP A 442 1.74 25.92 -5.75
CA ASP A 442 3.16 25.57 -5.73
C ASP A 442 4.00 26.66 -6.43
N LEU A 443 5.27 26.84 -6.02
CA LEU A 443 6.13 27.84 -6.65
C LEU A 443 7.01 27.17 -7.70
N VAL A 444 6.65 27.34 -8.98
CA VAL A 444 7.35 26.80 -10.15
C VAL A 444 8.16 27.92 -10.81
N ASN A 445 9.48 27.83 -10.74
CA ASN A 445 10.40 28.90 -11.18
C ASN A 445 10.05 30.28 -10.59
N GLY A 446 9.61 30.30 -9.32
CA GLY A 446 9.23 31.53 -8.60
C GLY A 446 7.83 32.09 -8.95
N LYS A 447 7.02 31.38 -9.73
CA LYS A 447 5.63 31.74 -10.04
C LYS A 447 4.65 30.75 -9.43
N TRP A 448 3.47 31.22 -9.03
CA TRP A 448 2.39 30.35 -8.55
C TRP A 448 1.88 29.43 -9.66
N HIS A 449 1.74 28.15 -9.33
CA HIS A 449 1.12 27.12 -10.15
C HIS A 449 0.02 26.44 -9.32
N TYR A 450 -1.24 26.63 -9.72
CA TYR A 450 -2.40 26.12 -8.99
C TYR A 450 -2.66 24.65 -9.36
N SER A 451 -3.08 23.85 -8.38
CA SER A 451 -3.45 22.44 -8.58
C SER A 451 -4.30 21.95 -7.41
N ILE A 452 -4.57 20.65 -7.29
CA ILE A 452 -5.19 20.06 -6.10
C ILE A 452 -4.41 20.37 -4.80
N SER A 453 -3.11 20.69 -4.89
CA SER A 453 -2.28 21.19 -3.77
C SER A 453 -2.84 22.47 -3.12
N SER A 454 -3.57 23.31 -3.87
CA SER A 454 -4.22 24.54 -3.40
C SER A 454 -5.17 24.30 -2.22
N HIS A 455 -5.72 23.10 -2.09
CA HIS A 455 -6.71 22.74 -1.06
C HIS A 455 -6.10 22.13 0.20
N VAL A 456 -4.79 21.90 0.28
CA VAL A 456 -4.15 21.21 1.42
C VAL A 456 -4.44 21.86 2.79
N PRO A 457 -4.48 23.20 2.95
CA PRO A 457 -4.85 23.82 4.22
C PRO A 457 -6.27 23.47 4.69
N LEU A 458 -7.18 23.27 3.73
CA LEU A 458 -8.52 22.77 3.98
C LEU A 458 -8.47 21.27 4.31
N ILE A 459 -7.80 20.44 3.50
CA ILE A 459 -7.69 18.97 3.70
C ILE A 459 -7.11 18.59 5.07
N LEU A 460 -6.10 19.32 5.56
CA LEU A 460 -5.43 19.04 6.84
C LEU A 460 -6.15 19.63 8.07
N ALA A 461 -7.20 20.41 7.88
CA ALA A 461 -7.86 21.24 8.90
C ALA A 461 -6.88 22.19 9.61
N SER A 462 -6.04 22.90 8.84
CA SER A 462 -4.98 23.77 9.37
C SER A 462 -5.37 25.26 9.45
N VAL A 463 -6.63 25.60 9.20
CA VAL A 463 -7.15 26.98 9.17
C VAL A 463 -8.16 27.15 10.29
N LYS A 464 -8.16 28.30 10.96
CA LYS A 464 -9.09 28.55 12.08
C LYS A 464 -10.50 28.84 11.56
N GLN A 465 -11.52 28.43 12.33
CA GLN A 465 -12.95 28.57 12.00
C GLN A 465 -13.39 30.02 11.70
N ASP A 466 -12.68 30.99 12.26
CA ASP A 466 -12.90 32.43 12.24
C ASP A 466 -12.01 33.17 11.22
N ALA A 467 -11.12 32.47 10.51
CA ALA A 467 -10.23 33.09 9.54
C ALA A 467 -10.97 33.47 8.25
N GLU A 468 -10.85 34.73 7.82
CA GLU A 468 -11.52 35.32 6.64
C GLU A 468 -11.28 34.54 5.33
N ILE A 469 -10.16 33.82 5.25
CA ILE A 469 -9.77 32.98 4.11
C ILE A 469 -10.60 31.68 4.00
N LEU A 470 -11.14 31.15 5.12
CA LEU A 470 -11.77 29.82 5.15
C LEU A 470 -12.98 29.70 4.21
N PRO A 471 -13.95 30.65 4.16
CA PRO A 471 -15.04 30.61 3.19
C PRO A 471 -14.57 30.64 1.74
N GLN A 472 -13.47 31.34 1.43
CA GLN A 472 -12.90 31.38 0.09
C GLN A 472 -12.19 30.07 -0.28
N LEU A 473 -11.59 29.34 0.67
CA LEU A 473 -11.07 27.99 0.43
C LEU A 473 -12.19 26.98 0.16
N PHE A 474 -13.29 27.02 0.91
CA PHE A 474 -14.48 26.21 0.62
C PHE A 474 -15.03 26.49 -0.78
N LYS A 475 -15.17 27.76 -1.15
CA LYS A 475 -15.60 28.18 -2.48
C LYS A 475 -14.61 27.71 -3.57
N ASN A 476 -13.30 27.84 -3.36
CA ASN A 476 -12.29 27.35 -4.30
C ASN A 476 -12.44 25.83 -4.53
N LEU A 477 -12.62 25.04 -3.47
CA LEU A 477 -12.82 23.59 -3.59
C LEU A 477 -14.12 23.26 -4.34
N GLN A 478 -15.22 23.97 -4.07
CA GLN A 478 -16.49 23.79 -4.78
C GLN A 478 -16.45 24.24 -6.26
N GLN A 479 -15.45 25.03 -6.65
CA GLN A 479 -15.25 25.53 -8.02
C GLN A 479 -14.15 24.79 -8.79
N ASP A 480 -13.45 23.84 -8.16
CA ASP A 480 -12.43 23.02 -8.82
C ASP A 480 -13.08 21.96 -9.72
N THR A 481 -12.63 21.85 -10.98
CA THR A 481 -13.12 20.86 -11.94
C THR A 481 -12.81 19.41 -11.54
N ASN A 482 -11.85 19.21 -10.62
CA ASN A 482 -11.53 17.91 -10.02
C ASN A 482 -12.30 17.63 -8.73
N PHE A 483 -13.15 18.53 -8.22
CA PHE A 483 -14.02 18.22 -7.09
C PHE A 483 -15.33 17.58 -7.55
N THR A 484 -15.47 16.29 -7.25
CA THR A 484 -16.60 15.46 -7.67
C THR A 484 -17.53 15.12 -6.49
N THR A 485 -18.61 14.39 -6.75
CA THR A 485 -19.46 13.79 -5.72
C THR A 485 -18.74 12.73 -4.87
N LEU A 486 -17.56 12.25 -5.30
CA LEU A 486 -16.62 11.40 -4.56
C LEU A 486 -15.42 12.20 -4.01
N GLY A 487 -15.49 13.54 -4.06
CA GLY A 487 -14.45 14.44 -3.58
C GLY A 487 -13.38 14.70 -4.64
N ILE A 488 -12.17 15.05 -4.19
CA ILE A 488 -11.05 15.43 -5.06
C ILE A 488 -10.58 14.20 -5.84
N GLN A 489 -10.62 14.28 -7.17
CA GLN A 489 -9.91 13.36 -8.07
C GLN A 489 -8.50 13.87 -8.37
N LEU A 490 -7.55 12.97 -8.63
CA LEU A 490 -6.19 13.34 -9.03
C LEU A 490 -6.14 13.70 -10.54
N SER A 491 -6.80 12.87 -11.37
CA SER A 491 -7.11 13.12 -12.78
C SER A 491 -8.40 12.37 -13.18
N GLU A 492 -8.83 12.42 -14.44
CA GLU A 492 -9.94 11.56 -14.90
C GLU A 492 -9.55 10.06 -14.94
N GLU A 493 -8.27 9.76 -15.19
CA GLU A 493 -7.70 8.41 -15.28
C GLU A 493 -7.40 7.80 -13.91
N GLU A 494 -6.93 8.62 -12.97
CA GLU A 494 -6.60 8.19 -11.60
C GLU A 494 -7.80 8.24 -10.65
N GLY A 495 -8.77 9.12 -10.92
CA GLY A 495 -10.01 9.26 -10.15
C GLY A 495 -9.83 9.75 -8.71
N ALA A 496 -10.88 9.58 -7.90
CA ALA A 496 -10.94 9.98 -6.50
C ALA A 496 -10.27 8.93 -5.60
N ALA A 497 -9.10 9.25 -5.06
CA ALA A 497 -8.37 8.41 -4.11
C ALA A 497 -9.03 8.44 -2.72
N VAL A 498 -9.30 7.27 -2.14
CA VAL A 498 -9.89 7.10 -0.80
C VAL A 498 -8.97 7.71 0.27
N SER A 499 -7.65 7.58 0.12
CA SER A 499 -6.65 8.13 1.06
C SER A 499 -6.72 9.65 1.19
N THR A 500 -6.80 10.35 0.06
CA THR A 500 -6.87 11.81 -0.02
C THR A 500 -8.19 12.32 0.55
N ASN A 501 -9.28 11.67 0.12
CA ASN A 501 -10.63 12.06 0.52
C ASN A 501 -10.97 11.65 1.96
N TYR A 502 -10.22 10.72 2.58
CA TYR A 502 -10.30 10.43 4.00
C TYR A 502 -9.84 11.61 4.88
N PHE A 503 -8.73 12.26 4.52
CA PHE A 503 -8.29 13.48 5.22
C PHE A 503 -9.30 14.62 5.02
N LEU A 504 -9.78 14.81 3.79
CA LEU A 504 -10.83 15.79 3.50
C LEU A 504 -12.11 15.51 4.31
N LEU A 505 -12.57 14.27 4.39
CA LEU A 505 -13.74 13.87 5.19
C LEU A 505 -13.61 14.24 6.66
N LYS A 506 -12.46 13.95 7.28
CA LYS A 506 -12.20 14.34 8.68
C LYS A 506 -12.20 15.85 8.87
N SER A 507 -11.65 16.60 7.92
CA SER A 507 -11.64 18.06 7.95
C SER A 507 -13.04 18.65 7.78
N LEU A 508 -13.81 18.17 6.80
CA LEU A 508 -15.20 18.58 6.60
C LEU A 508 -16.06 18.25 7.83
N LYS A 509 -15.86 17.08 8.46
CA LYS A 509 -16.48 16.76 9.75
C LYS A 509 -16.10 17.82 10.81
N HIS A 510 -14.80 18.06 11.02
CA HIS A 510 -14.31 19.01 12.01
C HIS A 510 -14.93 20.41 11.83
N TYR A 511 -14.89 20.98 10.62
CA TYR A 511 -15.50 22.28 10.35
C TYR A 511 -17.04 22.27 10.43
N SER A 512 -17.71 21.11 10.32
CA SER A 512 -19.16 20.99 10.55
C SER A 512 -19.54 20.95 12.04
N GLU A 513 -18.61 20.54 12.90
CA GLU A 513 -18.78 20.53 14.37
C GLU A 513 -18.42 21.89 15.01
N LEU A 514 -17.72 22.76 14.28
CA LEU A 514 -17.32 24.09 14.74
C LEU A 514 -18.31 25.19 14.29
N SER A 515 -18.70 26.06 15.24
CA SER A 515 -19.55 27.22 14.93
C SER A 515 -18.79 28.29 14.14
N GLY A 516 -19.19 28.50 12.89
CA GLY A 516 -18.57 29.50 12.00
C GLY A 516 -19.29 29.64 10.66
N PRO A 517 -18.90 30.61 9.82
CA PRO A 517 -19.59 30.93 8.56
C PRO A 517 -19.56 29.79 7.52
N SER A 518 -18.64 28.83 7.66
CA SER A 518 -18.51 27.67 6.77
C SER A 518 -19.13 26.38 7.30
N GLN A 519 -19.77 26.40 8.49
CA GLN A 519 -20.25 25.18 9.18
C GLN A 519 -21.24 24.37 8.33
N GLU A 520 -22.26 25.03 7.78
CA GLU A 520 -23.29 24.40 6.93
C GLU A 520 -22.68 23.85 5.64
N THR A 521 -21.79 24.61 4.99
CA THR A 521 -21.06 24.18 3.78
C THR A 521 -20.23 22.92 4.05
N ALA A 522 -19.52 22.89 5.19
CA ALA A 522 -18.75 21.74 5.63
C ALA A 522 -19.66 20.52 5.90
N HIS A 523 -20.79 20.72 6.56
CA HIS A 523 -21.76 19.67 6.87
C HIS A 523 -22.37 19.03 5.61
N GLN A 524 -22.77 19.86 4.63
CA GLN A 524 -23.30 19.40 3.34
C GLN A 524 -22.24 18.61 2.56
N MET A 525 -21.03 19.15 2.43
CA MET A 525 -19.92 18.48 1.71
C MET A 525 -19.50 17.18 2.40
N TYR A 526 -19.41 17.15 3.74
CA TYR A 526 -19.15 15.93 4.51
C TYR A 526 -20.20 14.85 4.23
N SER A 527 -21.48 15.22 4.31
CA SER A 527 -22.60 14.29 4.15
C SER A 527 -22.69 13.71 2.73
N VAL A 528 -22.45 14.53 1.71
CA VAL A 528 -22.38 14.05 0.31
C VAL A 528 -21.19 13.11 0.12
N LEU A 529 -19.99 13.54 0.53
CA LEU A 529 -18.76 12.79 0.33
C LEU A 529 -18.76 11.44 1.06
N LYS A 530 -19.19 11.42 2.34
CA LYS A 530 -19.20 10.20 3.17
C LYS A 530 -20.10 9.13 2.54
N ASN A 531 -21.33 9.50 2.18
CA ASN A 531 -22.30 8.57 1.63
C ASN A 531 -21.90 8.07 0.24
N ASN A 532 -21.39 8.93 -0.64
CA ASN A 532 -20.99 8.53 -1.99
C ASN A 532 -19.73 7.65 -1.98
N MET A 533 -18.71 7.99 -1.18
CA MET A 533 -17.49 7.19 -1.06
C MET A 533 -17.79 5.81 -0.46
N ALA A 534 -18.59 5.75 0.61
CA ALA A 534 -19.04 4.48 1.19
C ALA A 534 -19.88 3.66 0.19
N ALA A 535 -20.74 4.29 -0.61
CA ALA A 535 -21.52 3.61 -1.64
C ALA A 535 -20.68 3.07 -2.79
N ALA A 536 -19.63 3.79 -3.23
CA ALA A 536 -18.70 3.31 -4.27
C ALA A 536 -17.92 2.07 -3.78
N ILE A 537 -17.38 2.13 -2.56
CA ILE A 537 -16.65 1.02 -1.94
C ILE A 537 -17.59 -0.18 -1.71
N ALA A 538 -18.81 0.05 -1.22
CA ALA A 538 -19.82 -0.99 -1.03
C ALA A 538 -20.23 -1.67 -2.34
N ARG A 539 -20.37 -0.93 -3.45
CA ARG A 539 -20.71 -1.48 -4.77
C ARG A 539 -19.61 -2.41 -5.29
N ALA A 540 -18.36 -1.94 -5.30
CA ALA A 540 -17.22 -2.75 -5.73
C ALA A 540 -17.04 -4.00 -4.85
N ASN A 541 -17.11 -3.84 -3.52
CA ASN A 541 -16.96 -4.97 -2.61
C ASN A 541 -18.10 -6.00 -2.74
N ARG A 542 -19.36 -5.56 -2.90
CA ARG A 542 -20.50 -6.46 -3.07
C ARG A 542 -20.40 -7.34 -4.33
N ILE A 543 -19.86 -6.79 -5.42
CA ILE A 543 -19.74 -7.48 -6.72
C ILE A 543 -18.48 -8.35 -6.75
N GLU A 544 -17.34 -7.82 -6.29
CA GLU A 544 -16.01 -8.39 -6.57
C GLU A 544 -15.29 -8.93 -5.33
N LYS A 545 -15.85 -8.74 -4.13
CA LYS A 545 -15.27 -9.13 -2.83
C LYS A 545 -13.82 -8.65 -2.65
N SER A 546 -13.60 -7.40 -3.08
CA SER A 546 -12.30 -6.71 -3.05
C SER A 546 -12.48 -5.29 -2.51
N PHE A 547 -11.36 -4.65 -2.16
CA PHE A 547 -11.26 -3.21 -1.94
C PHE A 547 -10.36 -2.58 -3.01
N TYR A 548 -10.59 -1.31 -3.30
CA TYR A 548 -9.84 -0.51 -4.26
C TYR A 548 -9.50 0.85 -3.63
N GLY A 549 -8.37 1.44 -4.05
CA GLY A 549 -7.90 2.70 -3.47
C GLY A 549 -8.45 3.95 -4.17
N ASN A 550 -8.89 3.82 -5.43
CA ASN A 550 -9.33 4.93 -6.27
C ASN A 550 -10.64 4.58 -7.01
N TYR A 551 -11.47 5.57 -7.30
CA TYR A 551 -12.78 5.40 -7.98
C TYR A 551 -13.04 6.48 -9.03
N ASP A 552 -13.65 6.12 -10.17
CA ASP A 552 -14.06 7.07 -11.21
C ASP A 552 -15.29 7.90 -10.80
N ARG A 553 -15.56 9.00 -11.51
CA ARG A 553 -16.75 9.85 -11.30
C ARG A 553 -18.11 9.14 -11.43
N THR A 554 -18.13 7.88 -11.88
CA THR A 554 -19.33 7.02 -12.00
C THR A 554 -19.39 5.92 -10.91
N MET A 555 -18.50 5.99 -9.91
CA MET A 555 -18.33 5.03 -8.82
C MET A 555 -17.76 3.66 -9.24
N ARG A 556 -17.06 3.56 -10.36
CA ARG A 556 -16.34 2.34 -10.77
C ARG A 556 -14.96 2.30 -10.09
N PRO A 557 -14.49 1.13 -9.65
CA PRO A 557 -13.15 0.99 -9.09
C PRO A 557 -12.07 1.22 -10.15
N ILE A 558 -10.97 1.85 -9.75
CA ILE A 558 -9.76 2.05 -10.55
C ILE A 558 -8.58 1.30 -9.90
N GLY A 559 -7.68 0.76 -10.72
CA GLY A 559 -6.43 0.15 -10.28
C GLY A 559 -6.57 -1.30 -9.82
N LEU A 560 -5.78 -1.67 -8.80
CA LEU A 560 -5.59 -3.06 -8.38
C LEU A 560 -6.54 -3.48 -7.26
N LYS A 561 -6.96 -4.76 -7.31
CA LYS A 561 -7.66 -5.45 -6.22
C LYS A 561 -6.83 -5.51 -4.93
N ASP A 562 -7.54 -5.70 -3.82
CA ASP A 562 -7.02 -5.67 -2.46
C ASP A 562 -6.19 -4.42 -2.13
N ASN A 563 -6.43 -3.28 -2.79
CA ASN A 563 -5.77 -2.05 -2.36
C ASN A 563 -6.33 -1.66 -0.99
N LEU A 564 -5.44 -1.70 0.00
CA LEU A 564 -5.77 -1.57 1.41
C LEU A 564 -6.23 -0.16 1.81
N ASP A 565 -5.97 0.87 0.98
CA ASP A 565 -6.56 2.21 1.17
C ASP A 565 -8.09 2.16 1.21
N GLY A 566 -8.73 1.28 0.43
CA GLY A 566 -10.18 1.13 0.41
C GLY A 566 -10.77 0.62 1.74
N THR A 567 -9.94 0.06 2.64
CA THR A 567 -10.37 -0.37 3.97
C THR A 567 -10.65 0.81 4.91
N LEU A 568 -10.18 2.03 4.58
CA LEU A 568 -10.52 3.27 5.28
C LEU A 568 -12.04 3.51 5.35
N VAL A 569 -12.86 2.81 4.56
CA VAL A 569 -14.32 2.79 4.73
C VAL A 569 -14.75 2.41 6.16
N PHE A 570 -13.97 1.59 6.87
CA PHE A 570 -14.16 1.35 8.30
C PHE A 570 -14.13 2.68 9.06
N ALA A 571 -13.03 3.43 8.92
CA ALA A 571 -12.82 4.68 9.61
C ALA A 571 -13.86 5.75 9.20
N ILE A 572 -14.15 5.87 7.89
CA ILE A 572 -15.16 6.78 7.32
C ILE A 572 -16.56 6.51 7.87
N MET A 573 -16.96 5.24 7.98
CA MET A 573 -18.28 4.91 8.51
C MET A 573 -18.33 5.10 10.03
N SER A 574 -17.25 4.79 10.75
CA SER A 574 -17.12 4.96 12.21
C SER A 574 -17.03 6.41 12.71
N SER A 575 -16.71 7.37 11.84
CA SER A 575 -16.56 8.80 12.18
C SER A 575 -17.86 9.59 12.07
#